data_AF-A0A2T5NMJ4-F1
#
_entry.id   AF-A0A2T5NMJ4-F1
#
_cell.length_a   1.000
_cell.length_b   1.000
_cell.length_c   1.000
_cell.angle_alpha   90.00
_cell.angle_beta   90.00
_cell.angle_gamma   90.00
#
_symmetry.space_group_name_H-M   'P 1'
#
loop_
_entity.id
_entity.type
_entity.pdbx_description
1 polymer ?
#
loop_
_entity_poly.entity_id
_entity_poly.type
_entity_poly.pdbx_seq_one_letter_code
_entity_poly.pdbx_strand_id
1 'polypeptide(L)'
;MEERDLVSSAIPMAQLKLELRPNGVLRIAVYELDDEEPFFVYEASDDFDPEAVLSVAERRLDPVRLAVFKHVFFPVQDDAEDGGEEGGG
;
A
#
# COMPACT_ATOMS: atom_id res chain seq x y z
N MET A 1 -13.90 16.53 21.66
CA MET A 1 -14.83 15.80 20.78
C MET A 1 -14.68 16.37 19.40
N GLU A 2 -13.97 15.62 18.57
CA GLU A 2 -14.12 15.48 17.11
C GLU A 2 -13.07 14.43 16.75
N GLU A 3 -13.35 13.20 17.18
CA GLU A 3 -12.76 12.00 16.57
C GLU A 3 -13.11 12.12 15.09
N ARG A 4 -12.14 12.58 14.29
CA ARG A 4 -12.32 12.69 12.85
C ARG A 4 -12.37 11.26 12.36
N ASP A 5 -13.59 10.79 12.26
CA ASP A 5 -14.07 9.56 11.66
C ASP A 5 -13.45 9.43 10.25
N LEU A 6 -12.20 8.97 10.20
CA LEU A 6 -11.51 8.54 8.98
C LEU A 6 -12.11 7.23 8.44
N VAL A 7 -13.11 6.69 9.15
CA VAL A 7 -13.97 5.56 8.76
C VAL A 7 -15.03 5.97 7.70
N SER A 8 -15.23 7.27 7.42
CA SER A 8 -16.27 7.75 6.49
C SER A 8 -15.79 8.28 5.12
N SER A 9 -14.53 8.04 4.73
CA SER A 9 -14.10 8.30 3.35
C SER A 9 -13.91 6.95 2.65
N ALA A 10 -14.87 6.61 1.80
CA ALA A 10 -14.85 5.43 0.93
C ALA A 10 -13.63 5.44 0.00
N ILE A 11 -12.45 5.10 0.52
CA ILE A 11 -11.32 4.69 -0.30
C ILE A 11 -11.74 3.32 -0.85
N PRO A 12 -11.96 3.16 -2.16
CA PRO A 12 -12.37 1.88 -2.73
C PRO A 12 -11.32 0.86 -2.29
N MET A 13 -11.79 -0.13 -1.53
CA MET A 13 -10.94 -1.18 -0.97
C MET A 13 -10.14 -1.76 -2.13
N ALA A 14 -8.84 -1.55 -2.14
CA ALA A 14 -7.93 -2.06 -3.13
C ALA A 14 -7.09 -3.16 -2.49
N GLN A 15 -6.69 -4.13 -3.29
CA GLN A 15 -5.86 -5.24 -2.84
C GLN A 15 -4.46 -5.12 -3.43
N LEU A 16 -3.45 -5.22 -2.57
CA LEU A 16 -2.06 -5.39 -2.95
C LEU A 16 -1.75 -6.89 -3.10
N LYS A 17 -1.18 -7.29 -4.24
CA LYS A 17 -0.67 -8.64 -4.48
C LYS A 17 0.81 -8.59 -4.78
N LEU A 18 1.58 -9.36 -4.02
CA LEU A 18 3.02 -9.55 -4.21
C LEU A 18 3.26 -10.97 -4.72
N GLU A 19 3.97 -11.11 -5.83
CA GLU A 19 4.30 -12.40 -6.45
C GLU A 19 5.81 -12.45 -6.72
N LEU A 20 6.52 -13.32 -5.99
CA LEU A 20 7.92 -13.63 -6.28
C LEU A 20 7.98 -14.75 -7.33
N ARG A 21 8.48 -14.41 -8.52
CA ARG A 21 8.60 -15.33 -9.64
C ARG A 21 9.89 -16.17 -9.54
N PRO A 22 9.92 -17.36 -10.16
CA PRO A 22 11.08 -18.27 -10.09
C PRO A 22 12.35 -17.70 -10.74
N ASN A 23 12.23 -16.66 -11.57
CA ASN A 23 13.36 -15.93 -12.16
C ASN A 23 13.92 -14.82 -11.25
N GLY A 24 13.45 -14.73 -10.00
CA GLY A 24 13.87 -13.71 -9.03
C GLY A 24 13.15 -12.37 -9.15
N VAL A 25 12.19 -12.24 -10.07
CA VAL A 25 11.42 -11.00 -10.24
C VAL A 25 10.30 -10.91 -9.20
N LEU A 26 10.27 -9.84 -8.42
CA LEU A 26 9.13 -9.48 -7.58
C LEU A 26 8.13 -8.66 -8.39
N ARG A 27 6.95 -9.21 -8.62
CA ARG A 27 5.82 -8.51 -9.22
C ARG A 27 4.91 -7.96 -8.13
N ILE A 28 4.64 -6.67 -8.21
CA ILE A 28 3.76 -5.91 -7.34
C ILE A 28 2.58 -5.48 -8.18
N ALA A 29 1.37 -5.88 -7.79
CA ALA A 29 0.16 -5.52 -8.51
C ALA A 29 -0.91 -5.03 -7.53
N VAL A 30 -1.60 -3.96 -7.90
CA VAL A 30 -2.69 -3.37 -7.11
C VAL A 30 -3.98 -3.41 -7.91
N TYR A 31 -5.03 -3.91 -7.27
CA TYR A 31 -6.35 -4.18 -7.86
C TYR A 31 -7.41 -3.40 -7.10
N GLU A 32 -8.48 -3.02 -7.78
CA GLU A 32 -9.74 -2.67 -7.11
C GLU A 32 -10.38 -4.00 -6.62
N LEU A 33 -11.01 -4.06 -5.44
CA LEU A 33 -11.44 -5.35 -4.86
C LEU A 33 -12.40 -6.18 -5.72
N ASP A 34 -13.18 -5.53 -6.58
CA ASP A 34 -14.15 -6.17 -7.48
C ASP A 34 -13.59 -6.37 -8.90
N ASP A 35 -12.32 -6.00 -9.14
CA ASP A 35 -11.71 -6.01 -10.46
C ASP A 35 -10.62 -7.09 -10.57
N GLU A 36 -10.63 -7.80 -11.69
CA GLU A 36 -9.64 -8.82 -12.02
C GLU A 36 -8.39 -8.21 -12.66
N GLU A 37 -8.48 -6.98 -13.21
CA GLU A 37 -7.40 -6.27 -13.85
C GLU A 37 -6.70 -5.32 -12.86
N PRO A 38 -5.36 -5.42 -12.72
CA PRO A 38 -4.64 -4.51 -11.85
C PRO A 38 -4.55 -3.12 -12.47
N PHE A 39 -4.96 -2.09 -11.72
CA PHE A 39 -4.77 -0.70 -12.15
C PHE A 39 -3.31 -0.24 -12.02
N PHE A 40 -2.49 -0.96 -11.26
CA PHE A 40 -1.05 -0.71 -11.15
C PHE A 40 -0.26 -2.01 -11.12
N VAL A 41 0.83 -2.08 -11.90
CA VAL A 41 1.78 -3.19 -11.89
C VAL A 41 3.20 -2.66 -11.95
N TYR A 42 4.07 -3.21 -11.11
CA TYR A 42 5.51 -2.96 -11.09
C TYR A 42 6.26 -4.29 -10.97
N GLU A 43 7.33 -4.45 -11.72
CA GLU A 43 8.21 -5.63 -11.68
C GLU A 43 9.60 -5.19 -11.26
N ALA A 44 10.05 -5.64 -10.09
CA ALA A 44 11.41 -5.47 -9.61
C ALA A 44 12.21 -6.72 -9.98
N SER A 45 13.28 -6.55 -10.77
CA SER A 45 14.16 -7.66 -11.18
C SER A 45 15.46 -7.74 -10.35
N ASP A 46 15.62 -6.85 -9.38
CA ASP A 46 16.81 -6.66 -8.53
C ASP A 46 16.35 -6.31 -7.10
N ASP A 47 17.11 -5.52 -6.35
CA ASP A 47 16.76 -5.04 -5.02
C ASP A 47 15.45 -4.22 -5.05
N PHE A 48 14.53 -4.56 -4.15
CA PHE A 48 13.22 -3.91 -4.08
C PHE A 48 13.35 -2.55 -3.39
N ASP A 49 13.17 -1.49 -4.16
CA ASP A 49 13.18 -0.11 -3.66
C ASP A 49 11.75 0.49 -3.62
N PRO A 50 11.17 0.72 -2.43
CA PRO A 50 9.80 1.21 -2.31
C PRO A 50 9.63 2.65 -2.83
N GLU A 51 10.68 3.48 -2.77
CA GLU A 51 10.65 4.84 -3.30
C GLU A 51 10.59 4.85 -4.83
N ALA A 52 11.28 3.93 -5.49
CA ALA A 52 11.20 3.72 -6.93
C ALA A 52 9.79 3.30 -7.36
N VAL A 53 9.14 2.40 -6.61
CA VAL A 53 7.73 2.03 -6.88
C VAL A 53 6.81 3.23 -6.73
N LEU A 54 6.96 3.99 -5.66
CA LEU A 54 6.17 5.20 -5.43
C LEU A 54 6.36 6.23 -6.56
N SER A 55 7.60 6.49 -6.96
CA SER A 55 7.90 7.43 -8.04
C SER A 55 7.25 7.02 -9.37
N VAL A 56 7.19 5.71 -9.66
CA VAL A 56 6.48 5.20 -10.84
C VAL A 56 4.97 5.35 -10.70
N ALA A 57 4.41 5.09 -9.52
CA ALA A 57 2.99 5.29 -9.24
C ALA A 57 2.58 6.76 -9.42
N GLU A 58 3.35 7.71 -8.87
CA GLU A 58 3.06 9.15 -8.99
C GLU A 58 3.07 9.68 -10.43
N ARG A 59 3.84 9.02 -11.32
CA ARG A 59 3.91 9.39 -12.73
C ARG A 59 2.81 8.77 -13.57
N ARG A 60 2.24 7.64 -13.14
CA ARG A 60 1.31 6.82 -13.96
C ARG A 60 -0.13 6.87 -13.48
N LEU A 61 -0.37 7.06 -12.19
CA LEU A 61 -1.70 7.02 -11.61
C LEU A 61 -2.31 8.41 -11.55
N ASP A 62 -3.63 8.48 -11.75
CA ASP A 62 -4.41 9.68 -11.43
C ASP A 62 -4.44 9.93 -9.91
N PRO A 63 -4.81 11.14 -9.47
CA PRO A 63 -4.77 11.50 -8.05
C PRO A 63 -5.58 10.58 -7.13
N VAL A 64 -6.69 10.01 -7.61
CA VAL A 64 -7.54 9.11 -6.81
C VAL A 64 -6.86 7.75 -6.67
N ARG A 65 -6.44 7.14 -7.78
CA ARG A 65 -5.71 5.86 -7.76
C ARG A 65 -4.37 5.95 -7.04
N LEU A 66 -3.70 7.10 -7.11
CA LEU A 66 -2.48 7.35 -6.37
C LEU A 66 -2.72 7.39 -4.85
N ALA A 67 -3.81 8.02 -4.40
CA ALA A 67 -4.18 8.05 -2.98
C ALA A 67 -4.50 6.63 -2.46
N VAL A 68 -5.25 5.85 -3.24
CA VAL A 68 -5.53 4.44 -2.94
C VAL A 68 -4.24 3.62 -2.89
N PHE A 69 -3.37 3.76 -3.90
CA PHE A 69 -2.06 3.11 -3.95
C PHE A 69 -1.23 3.43 -2.70
N LYS A 70 -1.12 4.71 -2.34
CA LYS A 70 -0.38 5.15 -1.15
C LYS A 70 -0.94 4.52 0.11
N HIS A 71 -2.26 4.47 0.25
CA HIS A 71 -2.93 3.88 1.41
C HIS A 71 -2.64 2.38 1.57
N VAL A 72 -2.66 1.59 0.48
CA VAL A 72 -2.45 0.14 0.56
C VAL A 72 -0.97 -0.26 0.57
N PHE A 73 -0.10 0.53 -0.06
CA PHE A 73 1.32 0.20 -0.22
C PHE A 73 2.19 0.81 0.90
N PHE A 74 1.79 1.97 1.41
CA PHE A 74 2.37 2.61 2.58
C PHE A 74 1.28 2.77 3.63
N PRO A 75 0.86 1.68 4.30
CA PRO A 75 -0.01 1.83 5.45
C PRO A 75 0.69 2.82 6.38
N VAL A 76 0.03 3.95 6.64
CA VAL A 76 0.51 4.93 7.62
C VAL A 76 0.83 4.12 8.87
N GLN A 77 2.03 4.28 9.42
CA GLN A 77 2.38 3.79 10.75
C GLN A 77 1.55 4.57 11.78
N ASP A 78 0.24 4.43 11.74
CA ASP A 78 -0.63 4.60 12.90
C ASP A 78 -0.52 3.25 13.62
N ASP A 79 -0.13 3.25 14.89
CA ASP A 79 0.12 2.06 15.72
C ASP A 79 1.49 1.35 15.58
N ALA A 80 2.58 2.11 15.75
CA ALA A 80 3.57 1.67 16.72
C ALA A 80 3.29 2.42 18.03
N GLU A 81 2.16 2.08 18.68
CA GLU A 81 1.95 2.45 20.07
C GLU A 81 3.07 1.81 20.90
N ASP A 82 3.91 2.69 21.41
CA ASP A 82 4.70 2.60 22.62
C ASP A 82 4.08 1.63 23.66
N GLY A 83 4.45 0.34 23.58
CA GLY A 83 4.15 -0.65 24.61
C GLY A 83 5.15 -0.62 25.77
N GLY A 84 5.57 0.58 26.18
CA GLY A 84 6.39 0.82 27.37
C GLY A 84 5.51 1.12 28.57
N GLU A 85 5.64 0.30 29.62
CA GLU A 85 4.91 0.32 30.92
C GLU A 85 3.56 -0.44 30.85
N GLU A 86 3.29 -1.49 31.64
CA GLU A 86 3.49 -1.66 33.08
C GLU A 86 3.60 -3.17 33.48
N GLY A 87 4.34 -3.48 34.55
CA GLY A 87 4.12 -4.74 35.29
C GLY A 87 5.35 -5.48 35.84
N GLY A 88 6.35 -4.81 36.38
CA GLY A 88 7.36 -5.44 37.24
C GLY A 88 6.75 -5.74 38.63
N GLY A 89 6.64 -7.02 38.98
CA GLY A 89 6.23 -7.49 40.31
C GLY A 89 7.33 -7.48 41.35
#